data_AF-A0A2D6NGT1-F1
#
_entry.id   AF-A0A2D6NGT1-F1
#
_cell.length_a   1.000
_cell.length_b   1.000
_cell.length_c   1.000
_cell.angle_alpha   90.00
_cell.angle_beta   90.00
_cell.angle_gamma   90.00
#
_symmetry.space_group_name_H-M   'P 1'
#
loop_
_entity.id
_entity.type
_entity.pdbx_description
1 polymer ?
#
loop_
_entity_poly.entity_id
_entity_poly.type
_entity_poly.pdbx_seq_one_letter_code
_entity_poly.pdbx_strand_id
1 'polypeptide(L)'
;MVSDIGEILNNLAEIGFFYYVVPFLVIFAIIFAVLEKSKWLGENKAVKTIVSAGVGLLSIQFGLVQDFFNIIFPRMGIGLAVILVALIFIGFFVKSEDAEKFRVMGYVVGGVIIVWALMVWGGYGGYGAYGLREILEDFGAPLLAVIIFVVAFFAITSGDKEASG
;
A
#
# COMPACT_ATOMS: atom_id res chain seq x y z
N MET A 1 7.64 24.27 -31.54
CA MET A 1 8.25 23.93 -30.26
C MET A 1 7.88 22.48 -29.97
N VAL A 2 8.87 21.60 -29.79
CA VAL A 2 8.60 20.24 -29.34
C VAL A 2 8.43 20.36 -27.83
N SER A 3 7.20 20.19 -27.34
CA SER A 3 6.95 20.15 -25.91
C SER A 3 7.64 18.92 -25.35
N ASP A 4 8.55 19.13 -24.41
CA ASP A 4 9.12 18.03 -23.64
C ASP A 4 8.00 17.35 -22.84
N ILE A 5 8.13 16.05 -22.59
CA ILE A 5 7.14 15.29 -21.82
C ILE A 5 6.94 15.91 -20.43
N GLY A 6 7.98 16.50 -19.85
CA GLY A 6 7.88 17.25 -18.60
C GLY A 6 6.91 18.42 -18.67
N GLU A 7 6.94 19.21 -19.74
CA GLU A 7 6.02 20.34 -19.94
C GLU A 7 4.57 19.85 -20.10
N ILE A 8 4.36 18.77 -20.84
CA ILE A 8 3.03 18.19 -21.02
C ILE A 8 2.46 17.71 -19.69
N LEU A 9 3.26 17.00 -18.88
CA LEU A 9 2.83 16.48 -17.59
C LEU A 9 2.55 17.61 -16.59
N ASN A 10 3.36 18.68 -16.60
CA ASN A 10 3.13 19.85 -15.78
C ASN A 10 1.82 20.56 -16.18
N ASN A 11 1.58 20.75 -17.47
CA ASN A 11 0.32 21.31 -17.97
C ASN A 11 -0.89 20.46 -17.55
N LEU A 12 -0.78 19.12 -17.63
CA LEU A 12 -1.83 18.21 -17.17
C LEU A 12 -2.07 18.33 -15.66
N ALA A 13 -1.01 18.48 -14.87
CA ALA A 13 -1.13 18.70 -13.44
C ALA A 13 -1.81 20.04 -13.12
N GLU A 14 -1.43 21.11 -13.81
CA GLU A 14 -2.00 22.45 -13.63
C GLU A 14 -3.50 22.50 -13.95
N ILE A 15 -3.95 21.81 -15.00
CA ILE A 15 -5.39 21.72 -15.32
C ILE A 15 -6.14 20.73 -14.41
N GLY A 16 -5.47 20.13 -13.43
CA GLY A 16 -6.06 19.21 -12.46
C GLY A 16 -6.33 17.81 -13.00
N PHE A 17 -5.70 17.38 -14.11
CA PHE A 17 -5.91 16.05 -14.68
C PHE A 17 -5.69 14.93 -13.65
N PHE A 18 -4.60 14.98 -12.89
CA PHE A 18 -4.29 13.98 -11.86
C PHE A 18 -5.19 14.06 -10.63
N TYR A 19 -5.79 15.24 -10.37
CA TYR A 19 -6.64 15.48 -9.21
C TYR A 19 -8.13 15.13 -9.49
N TYR A 20 -8.59 15.29 -10.74
CA TYR A 20 -9.98 15.03 -11.13
C TYR A 20 -10.11 13.77 -12.01
N VAL A 21 -9.38 13.73 -13.13
CA VAL A 21 -9.56 12.70 -14.17
C VAL A 21 -9.06 11.35 -13.70
N VAL A 22 -7.91 11.29 -13.03
CA VAL A 22 -7.36 10.02 -12.54
C VAL A 22 -8.27 9.38 -11.47
N PRO A 23 -8.71 10.07 -10.40
CA PRO A 23 -9.68 9.53 -9.45
C PRO A 23 -10.98 9.04 -10.11
N PHE A 24 -11.51 9.83 -11.05
CA PHE A 24 -12.68 9.45 -11.85
C PHE A 24 -12.48 8.11 -12.56
N LEU A 25 -11.37 7.95 -13.28
CA LEU A 25 -11.07 6.74 -14.06
C LEU A 25 -10.91 5.51 -13.15
N VAL A 26 -10.29 5.68 -11.98
CA VAL A 26 -10.12 4.61 -11.00
C VAL A 26 -11.48 4.11 -10.49
N ILE A 27 -12.36 5.03 -10.08
CA ILE A 27 -13.70 4.66 -9.59
C ILE A 27 -14.53 4.09 -10.73
N PHE A 28 -14.51 4.69 -11.90
CA PHE A 28 -15.16 4.17 -13.10
C PHE A 28 -14.76 2.70 -13.35
N ALA A 29 -13.46 2.41 -13.35
CA ALA A 29 -12.95 1.08 -13.63
C ALA A 29 -13.35 0.06 -12.56
N ILE A 30 -13.29 0.44 -11.28
CA ILE A 30 -13.68 -0.44 -10.17
C ILE A 30 -15.18 -0.75 -10.25
N ILE A 31 -16.02 0.27 -10.39
CA ILE A 31 -17.48 0.08 -10.47
C ILE A 31 -17.85 -0.73 -11.70
N PHE A 32 -17.24 -0.43 -12.85
CA PHE A 32 -17.46 -1.20 -14.08
C PHE A 32 -17.08 -2.68 -13.88
N ALA A 33 -15.92 -2.96 -13.30
CA ALA A 33 -15.46 -4.32 -13.04
C ALA A 33 -16.40 -5.07 -12.07
N VAL A 34 -16.89 -4.39 -11.03
CA VAL A 34 -17.86 -4.96 -10.09
C VAL A 34 -19.18 -5.29 -10.79
N LEU A 35 -19.72 -4.37 -11.60
CA LEU A 35 -20.95 -4.59 -12.36
C LEU A 35 -20.80 -5.72 -13.40
N GLU A 36 -19.61 -5.83 -14.01
CA GLU A 36 -19.28 -6.90 -14.95
C GLU A 36 -19.23 -8.26 -14.26
N LYS A 37 -18.58 -8.36 -13.10
CA LYS A 37 -18.42 -9.61 -12.35
C LYS A 37 -19.68 -10.05 -11.61
N SER A 38 -20.46 -9.11 -11.08
CA SER A 38 -21.68 -9.39 -10.31
C SER A 38 -22.88 -9.77 -11.17
N LYS A 39 -22.87 -9.40 -12.47
CA LYS A 39 -23.97 -9.61 -13.42
C LYS A 39 -25.32 -8.98 -13.00
N TRP A 40 -25.32 -8.05 -12.05
CA TRP A 40 -26.55 -7.41 -11.55
C TRP A 40 -27.32 -6.63 -12.63
N LEU A 41 -26.62 -6.08 -13.62
CA LEU A 41 -27.21 -5.35 -14.75
C LEU A 41 -27.28 -6.21 -16.02
N GLY A 42 -27.21 -7.53 -15.88
CA GLY A 42 -27.17 -8.48 -16.99
C GLY A 42 -25.90 -8.35 -17.83
N GLU A 43 -26.02 -8.66 -19.13
CA GLU A 43 -24.90 -8.67 -20.09
C GLU A 43 -24.80 -7.36 -20.91
N ASN A 44 -25.61 -6.34 -20.61
CA ASN A 44 -25.59 -5.09 -21.37
C ASN A 44 -24.40 -4.20 -20.96
N LYS A 45 -23.31 -4.29 -21.74
CA LYS A 45 -22.09 -3.52 -21.52
C LYS A 45 -22.32 -2.00 -21.55
N ALA A 46 -23.19 -1.50 -22.42
CA ALA A 46 -23.44 -0.06 -22.55
C ALA A 46 -24.06 0.52 -21.26
N VAL A 47 -25.01 -0.20 -20.66
CA VAL A 47 -25.63 0.20 -19.39
C VAL A 47 -24.58 0.20 -18.27
N LYS A 48 -23.75 -0.84 -18.17
CA LYS A 48 -22.66 -0.90 -17.18
C LYS A 48 -21.72 0.29 -17.31
N THR A 49 -21.32 0.65 -18.53
CA THR A 49 -20.45 1.80 -18.81
C THR A 49 -21.09 3.13 -18.38
N ILE A 50 -22.37 3.35 -18.72
CA ILE A 50 -23.07 4.60 -18.36
C ILE A 50 -23.20 4.72 -16.84
N VAL A 51 -23.57 3.63 -16.16
CA VAL A 51 -23.71 3.62 -14.70
C VAL A 51 -22.36 3.86 -14.03
N SER A 52 -21.30 3.16 -14.43
CA SER A 52 -19.98 3.35 -13.83
C SER A 52 -19.42 4.75 -14.11
N ALA A 53 -19.68 5.32 -15.29
CA ALA A 53 -19.28 6.69 -15.63
C ALA A 53 -20.04 7.71 -14.79
N GLY A 54 -21.35 7.54 -14.61
CA GLY A 54 -22.16 8.38 -13.74
C GLY A 54 -21.66 8.35 -12.29
N VAL A 55 -21.41 7.15 -11.75
CA VAL A 55 -20.87 7.00 -10.37
C VAL A 55 -19.48 7.61 -10.24
N GLY A 56 -18.59 7.38 -11.20
CA GLY A 56 -17.27 8.00 -11.22
C GLY A 56 -17.34 9.52 -11.22
N LEU A 57 -18.16 10.12 -12.08
CA LEU A 57 -18.32 11.57 -12.15
C LEU A 57 -18.95 12.15 -10.88
N LEU A 58 -19.93 11.46 -10.28
CA LEU A 58 -20.52 11.89 -9.02
C LEU A 58 -19.52 11.79 -7.86
N SER A 59 -18.61 10.83 -7.90
CA SER A 59 -17.63 10.62 -6.82
C SER A 59 -16.63 11.77 -6.68
N ILE A 60 -16.30 12.46 -7.78
CA ILE A 60 -15.39 13.61 -7.75
C ILE A 60 -16.07 14.91 -7.30
N GLN A 61 -17.40 14.92 -7.13
CA GLN A 61 -18.14 16.08 -6.63
C GLN A 61 -17.79 16.41 -5.17
N PHE A 62 -17.39 15.39 -4.41
CA PHE A 62 -16.91 15.54 -3.03
C PHE A 62 -15.39 15.45 -3.01
N GLY A 63 -14.72 16.51 -2.53
CA GLY A 63 -13.26 16.56 -2.44
C GLY A 63 -12.63 15.41 -1.64
N LEU A 64 -13.41 14.77 -0.77
CA LEU A 64 -13.00 13.61 0.03
C LEU A 64 -12.39 12.47 -0.80
N VAL A 65 -12.95 12.18 -1.97
CA VAL A 65 -12.43 11.10 -2.84
C VAL A 65 -11.07 11.49 -3.41
N GLN A 66 -10.91 12.75 -3.78
CA GLN A 66 -9.71 13.28 -4.41
C GLN A 66 -8.57 13.34 -3.38
N ASP A 67 -8.88 13.87 -2.19
CA ASP A 67 -7.96 13.92 -1.05
C ASP A 67 -7.49 12.52 -0.63
N PHE A 68 -8.43 11.56 -0.55
CA PHE A 68 -8.10 10.16 -0.27
C PHE A 68 -7.07 9.62 -1.26
N PHE A 69 -7.27 9.83 -2.55
CA PHE A 69 -6.36 9.35 -3.59
C PHE A 69 -5.04 10.10 -3.64
N ASN A 70 -5.03 11.42 -3.40
CA ASN A 70 -3.81 12.21 -3.29
C ASN A 70 -2.93 11.81 -2.11
N ILE A 71 -3.53 11.26 -1.04
CA ILE A 71 -2.79 10.73 0.10
C ILE A 71 -2.31 9.30 -0.20
N ILE A 72 -3.20 8.44 -0.68
CA ILE A 72 -2.93 7.01 -0.78
C ILE A 72 -2.03 6.66 -1.96
N PHE A 73 -2.27 7.20 -3.16
CA PHE A 73 -1.49 6.80 -4.34
C PHE A 73 0.00 7.16 -4.24
N PRO A 74 0.40 8.37 -3.84
CA PRO A 74 1.81 8.68 -3.66
C PRO A 74 2.46 7.78 -2.61
N ARG A 75 1.77 7.52 -1.49
CA ARG A 75 2.27 6.65 -0.42
C ARG A 75 2.37 5.19 -0.83
N MET A 76 1.38 4.69 -1.57
CA MET A 76 1.42 3.35 -2.16
C MET A 76 2.56 3.23 -3.17
N GLY A 77 2.80 4.25 -4.00
CA GLY A 77 3.91 4.29 -4.93
C GLY A 77 5.25 4.13 -4.21
N ILE A 78 5.45 4.88 -3.12
CA ILE A 78 6.66 4.74 -2.28
C ILE A 78 6.72 3.33 -1.65
N GLY A 79 5.62 2.84 -1.08
CA GLY A 79 5.57 1.50 -0.47
C GLY A 79 5.90 0.38 -1.46
N LEU A 80 5.34 0.43 -2.67
CA LEU A 80 5.62 -0.52 -3.75
C LEU A 80 7.08 -0.43 -4.21
N ALA A 81 7.64 0.79 -4.31
CA ALA A 81 9.05 0.97 -4.63
C ALA A 81 9.96 0.37 -3.55
N VAL A 82 9.63 0.55 -2.27
CA VAL A 82 10.38 -0.05 -1.15
C VAL A 82 10.30 -1.58 -1.20
N ILE A 83 9.11 -2.15 -1.44
CA ILE A 83 8.94 -3.60 -1.61
C ILE A 83 9.79 -4.10 -2.79
N LEU A 84 9.76 -3.40 -3.93
CA LEU A 84 10.54 -3.77 -5.10
C LEU A 84 12.03 -3.77 -4.80
N VAL A 85 12.53 -2.74 -4.13
CA VAL A 85 13.93 -2.65 -3.70
C VAL A 85 14.26 -3.81 -2.74
N ALA A 86 13.43 -4.06 -1.73
CA ALA A 86 13.61 -5.18 -0.82
C ALA A 86 13.68 -6.54 -1.53
N LEU A 87 12.79 -6.78 -2.50
CA LEU A 87 12.80 -8.00 -3.31
C LEU A 87 14.08 -8.14 -4.13
N ILE A 88 14.60 -7.04 -4.69
CA ILE A 88 15.89 -7.04 -5.40
C ILE A 88 17.04 -7.42 -4.45
N PHE A 89 17.08 -6.82 -3.25
CA PHE A 89 18.09 -7.15 -2.24
C PHE A 89 18.01 -8.61 -1.82
N ILE A 90 16.82 -9.12 -1.54
CA ILE A 90 16.63 -10.55 -1.24
C ILE A 90 17.12 -11.41 -2.41
N GLY A 91 16.73 -11.08 -3.64
CA GLY A 91 17.16 -11.79 -4.85
C GLY A 91 18.67 -11.84 -5.06
N PHE A 92 19.42 -10.80 -4.66
CA PHE A 92 20.87 -10.79 -4.77
C PHE A 92 21.59 -11.66 -3.73
N PHE A 93 21.03 -11.80 -2.53
CA PHE A 93 21.66 -12.56 -1.45
C PHE A 93 21.17 -14.01 -1.37
N VAL A 94 20.05 -14.36 -2.02
CA VAL A 94 19.53 -15.72 -2.10
C VAL A 94 20.28 -16.52 -3.16
N LYS A 95 21.12 -17.48 -2.73
CA LYS A 95 21.45 -18.67 -3.53
C LYS A 95 20.38 -19.74 -3.29
N SER A 96 20.03 -20.49 -4.34
CA SER A 96 18.88 -21.41 -4.37
C SER A 96 18.87 -22.52 -3.31
N GLU A 97 20.00 -22.80 -2.65
CA GLU A 97 20.12 -23.84 -1.61
C GLU A 97 19.70 -23.42 -0.19
N ASP A 98 19.51 -22.12 0.12
CA ASP A 98 19.16 -21.62 1.46
C ASP A 98 17.76 -20.95 1.54
N ALA A 99 16.84 -21.38 0.67
CA ALA A 99 15.52 -20.74 0.48
C ALA A 99 14.69 -20.57 1.77
N GLU A 100 14.85 -21.46 2.74
CA GLU A 100 14.07 -21.47 3.98
C GLU A 100 14.49 -20.36 4.96
N LYS A 101 15.79 -20.04 5.06
CA LYS A 101 16.32 -18.95 5.90
C LYS A 101 15.95 -17.57 5.33
N PHE A 102 15.92 -17.44 3.99
CA PHE A 102 15.55 -16.20 3.33
C PHE A 102 14.05 -15.94 3.28
N ARG A 103 13.22 -16.99 3.43
CA ARG A 103 11.78 -16.84 3.62
C ARG A 103 11.46 -16.07 4.91
N VAL A 104 12.19 -16.34 5.99
CA VAL A 104 12.09 -15.61 7.26
C VAL A 104 12.51 -14.15 7.08
N MET A 105 13.60 -13.88 6.36
CA MET A 105 14.03 -12.51 6.03
C MET A 105 12.95 -11.76 5.22
N GLY A 106 12.31 -12.42 4.26
CA GLY A 106 11.19 -11.86 3.50
C GLY A 106 10.00 -11.48 4.38
N TYR A 107 9.66 -12.30 5.38
CA TYR A 107 8.62 -11.97 6.36
C TYR A 107 9.01 -10.83 7.29
N VAL A 108 10.29 -10.75 7.71
CA VAL A 108 10.79 -9.63 8.54
C VAL A 108 10.76 -8.33 7.76
N VAL A 109 11.26 -8.32 6.52
CA VAL A 109 11.26 -7.12 5.68
C VAL A 109 9.83 -6.70 5.32
N GLY A 110 8.97 -7.66 4.96
CA GLY A 110 7.54 -7.41 4.76
C GLY A 110 6.87 -6.84 6.01
N GLY A 111 7.17 -7.39 7.19
CA GLY A 111 6.68 -6.90 8.48
C GLY A 111 7.14 -5.48 8.79
N VAL A 112 8.42 -5.16 8.56
CA VAL A 112 8.98 -3.81 8.76
C VAL A 112 8.33 -2.81 7.81
N ILE A 113 8.08 -3.18 6.55
CA ILE A 113 7.40 -2.32 5.57
C ILE A 113 5.95 -2.07 5.99
N ILE A 114 5.25 -3.09 6.49
CA ILE A 114 3.87 -2.95 7.00
C ILE A 114 3.86 -2.02 8.22
N VAL A 115 4.76 -2.21 9.18
CA VAL A 115 4.88 -1.36 10.38
C VAL A 115 5.24 0.08 9.99
N TRP A 116 6.16 0.27 9.05
CA TRP A 116 6.52 1.59 8.52
C TRP A 116 5.33 2.25 7.81
N ALA A 117 4.59 1.51 6.97
CA ALA A 117 3.40 2.02 6.31
C ALA A 117 2.34 2.46 7.31
N LEU A 118 2.12 1.69 8.39
CA LEU A 118 1.20 2.04 9.47
C LEU A 118 1.67 3.28 10.26
N MET A 119 2.98 3.42 10.51
CA MET A 119 3.56 4.60 11.18
C MET A 119 3.42 5.88 10.33
N VAL A 120 3.61 5.79 9.01
CA VAL A 120 3.43 6.93 8.09
C VAL A 120 1.98 7.39 8.04
N TRP A 121 1.01 6.49 8.22
CA TRP A 121 -0.41 6.83 8.31
C TRP A 121 -0.75 7.60 9.59
N GLY A 122 -0.09 7.31 10.72
CA GLY A 122 -0.27 8.05 11.98
C GLY A 122 0.31 9.48 11.97
N GLY A 123 1.32 9.75 11.14
CA GLY A 123 2.09 11.00 11.20
C GLY A 123 1.43 12.26 10.63
N TYR A 124 0.37 12.17 9.82
CA TYR A 124 -0.19 13.32 9.10
C TYR A 124 -1.61 13.74 9.52
N GLY A 125 -2.23 13.04 10.47
CA GLY A 125 -3.56 13.39 11.02
C GLY A 125 -3.54 14.34 12.22
N GLY A 126 -2.42 15.02 12.50
CA GLY A 126 -2.28 15.86 13.70
C GLY A 126 -1.84 15.12 14.98
N TYR A 127 -1.50 13.84 14.89
CA TYR A 127 -0.99 13.03 16.00
C TYR A 127 0.54 12.89 15.97
N GLY A 128 1.25 14.01 15.77
CA GLY A 128 2.70 14.07 15.90
C GLY A 128 3.13 14.19 17.37
N ALA A 129 4.13 13.41 17.80
CA ALA A 129 4.75 13.32 19.13
C ALA A 129 3.83 12.92 20.32
N TYR A 130 2.57 13.36 20.35
CA TYR A 130 1.57 12.89 21.33
C TYR A 130 1.12 11.45 21.07
N GLY A 131 0.99 11.06 19.80
CA GLY A 131 0.62 9.70 19.40
C GLY A 131 1.67 8.64 19.75
N LEU A 132 2.95 8.99 19.88
CA LEU A 132 4.01 8.02 20.21
C LEU A 132 3.88 7.53 21.67
N ARG A 133 3.42 8.41 22.57
CA ARG A 133 3.14 8.07 23.96
C ARG A 133 1.83 7.28 24.10
N GLU A 134 0.76 7.69 23.41
CA GLU A 134 -0.52 6.95 23.40
C GLU A 134 -0.38 5.57 22.74
N ILE A 135 0.41 5.43 21.67
CA ILE A 135 0.69 4.13 21.04
C ILE A 135 1.53 3.24 21.97
N LEU A 136 2.48 3.79 22.72
CA LEU A 136 3.24 3.01 23.71
C LEU A 136 2.41 2.67 24.95
N GLU A 137 1.41 3.48 25.30
CA GLU A 137 0.49 3.22 26.41
C GLU A 137 -0.61 2.20 26.03
N ASP A 138 -1.23 2.32 24.84
CA ASP A 138 -2.31 1.44 24.36
C ASP A 138 -1.81 0.17 23.64
N PHE A 139 -0.72 0.29 22.88
CA PHE A 139 -0.15 -0.81 22.09
C PHE A 139 1.23 -1.25 22.56
N GLY A 140 1.80 -0.65 23.61
CA GLY A 140 3.10 -1.05 24.15
C GLY A 140 3.14 -2.50 24.57
N ALA A 141 2.07 -3.00 25.20
CA ALA A 141 1.96 -4.41 25.58
C ALA A 141 1.85 -5.36 24.36
N PRO A 142 0.99 -5.11 23.35
CA PRO A 142 1.01 -5.86 22.09
C PRO A 142 2.34 -5.82 21.33
N LEU A 143 3.02 -4.66 21.25
CA LEU A 143 4.30 -4.50 20.57
C LEU A 143 5.43 -5.21 21.30
N LEU A 144 5.50 -5.10 22.64
CA LEU A 144 6.40 -5.91 23.46
C LEU A 144 6.07 -7.39 23.32
N ALA A 145 4.79 -7.78 23.26
CA ALA A 145 4.39 -9.16 23.05
C ALA A 145 4.82 -9.68 21.67
N VAL A 146 4.74 -8.88 20.61
CA VAL A 146 5.24 -9.25 19.28
C VAL A 146 6.76 -9.32 19.27
N ILE A 147 7.47 -8.37 19.88
CA ILE A 147 8.94 -8.40 19.96
C ILE A 147 9.40 -9.60 20.81
N ILE A 148 8.78 -9.85 21.97
CA ILE A 148 9.06 -11.01 22.82
C ILE A 148 8.69 -12.30 22.09
N PHE A 149 7.57 -12.35 21.37
CA PHE A 149 7.17 -13.52 20.59
C PHE A 149 8.18 -13.81 19.48
N VAL A 150 8.64 -12.78 18.76
CA VAL A 150 9.67 -12.91 17.74
C VAL A 150 10.99 -13.36 18.37
N VAL A 151 11.43 -12.75 19.47
CA VAL A 151 12.67 -13.12 20.18
C VAL A 151 12.59 -14.53 20.76
N ALA A 152 11.48 -14.91 21.37
CA ALA A 152 11.25 -16.25 21.92
C ALA A 152 11.16 -17.30 20.81
N PHE A 153 10.46 -16.99 19.71
CA PHE A 153 10.43 -17.84 18.52
C PHE A 153 11.84 -18.03 17.94
N PHE A 154 12.66 -16.97 17.87
CA PHE A 154 14.06 -17.07 17.48
C PHE A 154 14.90 -17.88 18.46
N ALA A 155 14.72 -17.71 19.78
CA ALA A 155 15.43 -18.49 20.80
C ALA A 155 15.09 -19.98 20.73
N ILE A 156 13.82 -20.31 20.49
CA ILE A 156 13.35 -21.70 20.33
C ILE A 156 13.88 -22.31 19.02
N THR A 157 13.89 -21.56 17.92
CA THR A 157 14.35 -22.06 16.61
C THR A 157 15.87 -22.07 16.45
N SER A 158 16.61 -21.40 17.33
CA SER A 158 18.08 -21.44 17.40
C SER A 158 18.62 -22.44 18.43
N GLY A 159 17.86 -22.74 19.49
CA GLY A 159 18.25 -23.72 20.52
C GLY A 159 18.35 -25.17 20.03
N ASP A 160 17.60 -25.57 19.00
CA ASP A 160 17.66 -26.93 18.46
C ASP A 160 18.90 -27.24 17.61
N LYS A 161 19.71 -26.21 17.28
CA LYS A 161 20.93 -26.40 16.48
C LYS A 161 22.18 -26.67 17.30
N GLU A 162 22.15 -26.48 18.62
CA GLU A 162 23.32 -26.75 19.49
C GLU A 162 23.24 -28.10 20.24
N ALA A 163 22.07 -28.76 20.27
CA ALA A 163 21.88 -30.01 21.03
C ALA A 163 22.01 -31.32 20.22
N SER A 164 22.50 -31.26 18.97
CA SER A 164 22.69 -32.45 18.11
C SER A 164 24.07 -32.50 17.41
N GLY A 165 25.09 -31.96 18.07
CA GLY A 165 26.51 -32.18 17.74
C GLY A 165 27.14 -33.25 18.63
#